data_AF-A0A2I2ZG19-F1
#
_entry.id   AF-A0A2I2ZG19-F1
#
_cell.length_a   1.000
_cell.length_b   1.000
_cell.length_c   1.000
_cell.angle_alpha   90.00
_cell.angle_beta   90.00
_cell.angle_gamma   90.00
#
_symmetry.space_group_name_H-M   'P 1'
#
loop_
_entity.id
_entity.type
_entity.pdbx_description
1 polymer ?
#
loop_
_entity_poly.entity_id
_entity_poly.type
_entity_poly.pdbx_seq_one_letter_code
_entity_poly.pdbx_strand_id
1 'polypeptide(L)' 'MEEYHRHCDEVGFNAEEAHNIVKECVDGVLGGEDYNHNNINQWTASIVEQSLTHLVKLGKAYKYI' A
#
# COMPACT_ATOMS: atom_id res chain seq x y z
N MET A 1 12.28 12.23 -28.77
CA MET A 1 11.04 11.44 -28.65
C MET A 1 11.39 10.29 -27.72
N GLU A 2 11.00 10.22 -26.45
CA GLU A 2 10.02 10.96 -25.66
C GLU A 2 10.64 11.25 -24.29
N GLU A 3 10.83 12.54 -24.00
CA GLU A 3 11.18 13.02 -22.67
C GLU A 3 9.89 13.12 -21.84
N TYR A 4 9.51 12.03 -21.18
CA TYR A 4 8.56 12.09 -20.06
C TYR A 4 8.92 11.08 -18.97
N HIS A 5 10.21 10.94 -18.65
CA HIS A 5 10.58 10.60 -17.28
C HIS A 5 10.31 11.82 -16.43
N ARG A 6 9.06 11.97 -15.99
CA ARG A 6 8.68 12.94 -14.96
C ARG A 6 9.35 12.48 -13.68
N HIS A 7 10.60 12.88 -13.50
CA HIS A 7 11.34 12.85 -12.26
C HIS A 7 10.66 13.85 -11.30
N CYS A 8 9.52 13.44 -10.73
CA CYS A 8 8.84 14.09 -9.62
C CYS A 8 8.99 13.18 -8.40
N ASP A 9 10.19 12.67 -8.20
CA ASP A 9 10.50 11.61 -7.23
C ASP A 9 10.69 12.17 -5.80
N GLU A 10 10.90 13.48 -5.66
CA GLU A 10 11.35 14.07 -4.39
C GLU A 10 10.20 14.66 -3.54
N VAL A 11 9.02 14.89 -4.12
CA VAL A 11 7.83 15.47 -3.42
C VAL A 11 6.50 14.87 -3.93
N GLY A 12 6.52 14.03 -4.97
CA GLY A 12 5.33 13.46 -5.59
C GLY A 12 4.83 12.19 -4.89
N PHE A 13 3.51 11.96 -4.94
CA PHE A 13 2.93 10.66 -4.60
C PHE A 13 3.62 9.56 -5.43
N ASN A 14 4.33 8.65 -4.77
CA ASN A 14 5.06 7.58 -5.42
C ASN A 14 4.14 6.36 -5.50
N ALA A 15 3.57 6.11 -6.68
CA ALA A 15 2.65 5.00 -6.89
C ALA A 15 3.34 3.64 -6.71
N GLU A 16 4.64 3.54 -7.02
CA GLU A 16 5.41 2.30 -6.86
C GLU A 16 5.63 1.98 -5.37
N GLU A 17 5.91 3.01 -4.56
CA GLU A 17 6.00 2.91 -3.11
C GLU A 17 4.65 2.50 -2.49
N ALA A 18 3.56 3.14 -2.90
CA ALA A 18 2.21 2.76 -2.48
C ALA A 18 1.86 1.31 -2.86
N HIS A 19 2.24 0.89 -4.06
CA HIS A 19 2.02 -0.48 -4.53
C HIS A 19 2.86 -1.50 -3.74
N ASN A 20 4.12 -1.17 -3.44
CA ASN A 20 4.99 -2.00 -2.60
C ASN A 20 4.45 -2.13 -1.18
N ILE A 21 3.96 -1.04 -0.59
CA ILE A 21 3.31 -1.03 0.73
C ILE A 21 2.12 -2.00 0.75
N VAL A 22 1.18 -1.87 -0.21
CA VAL A 22 0.00 -2.75 -0.26
C VAL A 22 0.44 -4.20 -0.39
N LYS A 23 1.44 -4.47 -1.22
CA LYS A 23 1.97 -5.83 -1.44
C LYS A 23 2.58 -6.40 -0.16
N GLU A 24 3.35 -5.61 0.58
CA GLU A 24 3.93 -6.00 1.87
C GLU A 24 2.83 -6.22 2.93
N CYS A 25 1.80 -5.39 2.98
CA CYS A 25 0.67 -5.59 3.89
C CYS A 25 -0.11 -6.87 3.59
N VAL A 26 -0.34 -7.17 2.30
CA VAL A 26 -0.99 -8.41 1.88
C VAL A 26 -0.14 -9.63 2.26
N ASP A 27 1.16 -9.59 1.99
CA ASP A 27 2.09 -10.67 2.35
C ASP A 27 2.23 -10.83 3.87
N GLY A 28 2.25 -9.74 4.64
CA GLY A 28 2.30 -9.78 6.10
C GLY A 28 1.04 -10.36 6.74
N VAL A 29 -0.13 -10.16 6.12
CA VAL A 29 -1.41 -10.69 6.64
C VAL A 29 -1.67 -12.12 6.16
N LEU A 30 -1.40 -12.42 4.89
CA LEU A 30 -1.74 -13.72 4.28
C LEU A 30 -0.55 -14.69 4.20
N GLY A 31 0.69 -14.21 4.28
CA GLY A 31 1.90 -14.99 4.01
C GLY A 31 2.16 -16.14 4.98
N GLY A 32 1.45 -16.17 6.12
CA GLY A 32 1.47 -17.28 7.07
C GLY A 32 0.10 -17.85 7.42
N GLU A 33 -0.97 -17.38 6.78
CA GLU A 33 -2.33 -17.86 7.07
C GLU A 33 -2.85 -18.80 5.98
N ASP A 34 -3.34 -19.97 6.41
CA ASP A 34 -4.09 -20.87 5.55
C ASP A 34 -5.40 -20.24 5.11
N TYR A 35 -5.80 -20.47 3.86
CA TYR A 35 -7.04 -19.93 3.30
C TYR A 35 -8.25 -20.25 4.20
N ASN A 36 -8.87 -19.21 4.75
CA ASN A 36 -9.99 -19.31 5.66
C ASN A 36 -11.01 -18.21 5.33
N HIS A 37 -12.16 -18.63 4.80
CA HIS A 37 -13.20 -17.70 4.37
C HIS A 37 -13.72 -16.82 5.52
N ASN A 38 -13.76 -17.35 6.75
CA ASN A 38 -14.24 -16.60 7.91
C ASN A 38 -13.29 -15.46 8.29
N ASN A 39 -11.99 -15.62 8.01
CA ASN A 39 -10.98 -14.61 8.32
C ASN A 39 -10.82 -13.58 7.19
N ILE A 40 -11.41 -13.78 6.00
CA ILE A 40 -11.30 -12.83 4.87
C ILE A 40 -11.69 -11.40 5.26
N ASN A 41 -12.77 -11.22 6.02
CA ASN A 41 -13.18 -9.88 6.46
C ASN A 41 -12.14 -9.23 7.38
N GLN A 42 -11.53 -10.02 8.26
CA GLN A 42 -10.45 -9.59 9.14
C GLN A 42 -9.18 -9.25 8.36
N TRP A 43 -8.77 -10.14 7.45
CA TRP A 43 -7.60 -9.91 6.60
C TRP A 43 -7.75 -8.69 5.73
N THR A 44 -8.91 -8.51 5.11
CA THR A 44 -9.22 -7.33 4.29
C THR A 44 -9.12 -6.06 5.13
N ALA A 45 -9.70 -6.06 6.33
CA ALA A 45 -9.61 -4.92 7.24
C ALA A 45 -8.15 -4.64 7.65
N SER A 46 -7.38 -5.66 8.04
CA SER A 46 -5.97 -5.52 8.42
C SER A 46 -5.09 -5.06 7.26
N ILE A 47 -5.32 -5.54 6.03
CA ILE A 47 -4.55 -5.13 4.85
C ILE A 47 -4.82 -3.65 4.55
N VAL A 48 -6.09 -3.24 4.55
CA VAL A 48 -6.48 -1.84 4.28
C VAL A 48 -5.93 -0.92 5.37
N GLU A 49 -6.09 -1.27 6.65
CA GLU A 49 -5.62 -0.46 7.77
C GLU A 49 -4.09 -0.31 7.77
N GLN A 50 -3.35 -1.39 7.51
CA GLN A 50 -1.88 -1.33 7.42
C GLN A 50 -1.42 -0.51 6.21
N SER A 51 -2.06 -0.71 5.04
CA SER A 51 -1.73 0.05 3.83
C SER A 51 -1.95 1.55 4.05
N LEU A 52 -3.10 1.93 4.64
CA LEU A 52 -3.41 3.32 4.95
C LEU A 52 -2.45 3.90 5.98
N THR A 53 -2.11 3.13 7.02
CA THR A 53 -1.17 3.56 8.08
C THR A 53 0.22 3.83 7.50
N HIS A 54 0.71 2.95 6.62
CA HIS A 54 1.99 3.14 5.94
C HIS A 54 1.96 4.34 4.99
N LEU A 55 0.88 4.50 4.21
CA LEU A 55 0.68 5.66 3.33
C LEU A 55 0.64 6.99 4.10
N VAL A 56 0.00 7.02 5.27
CA VAL A 56 -0.04 8.20 6.15
C VAL A 56 1.33 8.45 6.78
N LYS A 57 2.08 7.40 7.16
CA LYS A 57 3.44 7.50 7.69
C LYS A 57 4.45 8.09 6.71
N LEU A 58 4.21 7.98 5.40
CA LEU A 58 5.03 8.66 4.38
C LEU A 58 4.95 10.20 4.52
N GLY A 59 4.03 10.74 5.32
CA GLY A 59 3.96 12.16 5.64
C GLY A 59 3.57 13.04 4.46
N LYS A 60 3.24 12.43 3.32
CA LYS A 60 2.78 13.14 2.13
C LYS A 60 1.34 13.56 2.39
N ALA A 61 1.06 14.86 2.29
CA ALA A 61 -0.25 15.48 2.53
C ALA A 61 -1.24 15.17 1.40
N TYR A 62 -1.52 13.88 1.19
CA TYR A 62 -2.51 13.38 0.24
C TYR A 62 -3.67 12.74 1.00
N LYS A 63 -4.84 12.72 0.36
CA LYS A 63 -6.04 12.08 0.90
C LYS A 63 -6.03 10.61 0.45
N TYR A 64 -5.71 9.70 1.36
CA TYR A 64 -5.79 8.26 1.13
C TYR A 64 -7.22 7.79 1.47
N ILE A 65 -7.83 6.97 0.60
CA ILE A 65 -9.20 6.46 0.71
C ILE A 65 -9.15 4.94 0.58
#